data_AF-A0A2V6UDZ8-F1
#
_entry.id   AF-A0A2V6UDZ8-F1
#
_cell.length_a   1.000
_cell.length_b   1.000
_cell.length_c   1.000
_cell.angle_alpha   90.00
_cell.angle_beta   90.00
_cell.angle_gamma   90.00
#
_symmetry.space_group_name_H-M   'P 1'
#
loop_
_entity.id
_entity.type
_entity.pdbx_description
1 polymer ?
#
loop_
_entity_poly.entity_id
_entity_poly.type
_entity_poly.pdbx_seq_one_letter_code
_entity_poly.pdbx_strand_id
1 'polypeptide(L)' 'MNLLDHRVTPIPAAYDRVAQAAARRGIAIERAELVGLAPRAAFAGRAPASVGLPEFTSAQELDVHLARAAD' A
#
# COMPACT_ATOMS: atom_id res chain seq x y z
N MET A 1 -5.38 -8.23 3.33
CA MET A 1 -4.36 -9.27 3.00
C MET A 1 -3.08 -8.93 3.74
N ASN A 2 -2.27 -9.92 4.11
CA ASN A 2 -0.97 -9.67 4.74
C ASN A 2 0.16 -9.92 3.74
N LEU A 3 1.00 -8.90 3.52
CA LEU A 3 2.21 -9.03 2.70
C LEU A 3 3.38 -9.32 3.65
N LEU A 4 3.86 -10.56 3.63
CA LEU A 4 4.86 -11.03 4.61
C LEU A 4 6.26 -10.47 4.36
N ASP A 5 6.59 -10.16 3.11
CA ASP A 5 7.82 -9.45 2.75
C ASP A 5 7.54 -8.48 1.59
N HIS A 6 7.50 -7.18 1.90
CA HIS A 6 7.22 -6.13 0.92
C HIS A 6 8.36 -5.94 -0.11
N ARG A 7 9.55 -6.49 0.16
CA ARG A 7 10.69 -6.45 -0.77
C ARG A 7 10.56 -7.51 -1.86
N VAL A 8 9.85 -8.60 -1.57
CA VAL A 8 9.51 -9.65 -2.54
C VAL A 8 8.19 -9.31 -3.24
N THR A 9 7.16 -8.93 -2.47
CA THR A 9 5.84 -8.56 -2.99
C THR A 9 5.43 -7.18 -2.47
N PRO A 10 5.69 -6.09 -3.21
CA PRO A 10 5.31 -4.76 -2.77
C PRO A 10 3.79 -4.54 -2.92
N ILE A 11 3.24 -3.56 -2.19
CA ILE A 11 1.80 -3.25 -2.18
C ILE A 11 1.24 -3.06 -3.60
N PRO A 12 1.89 -2.31 -4.50
CA PRO A 12 1.36 -2.10 -5.84
C PRO A 12 1.26 -3.39 -6.65
N ALA A 13 2.23 -4.31 -6.54
CA ALA A 13 2.17 -5.59 -7.25
C ALA A 13 0.98 -6.44 -6.79
N ALA A 14 0.73 -6.46 -5.47
CA ALA A 14 -0.43 -7.15 -4.91
C ALA A 14 -1.75 -6.48 -5.36
N TYR A 15 -1.83 -5.14 -5.30
CA TYR A 15 -3.00 -4.38 -5.74
C TYR A 15 -3.30 -4.62 -7.22
N ASP A 16 -2.31 -4.49 -8.10
CA ASP A 16 -2.46 -4.69 -9.54
C ASP A 16 -2.96 -6.11 -9.84
N ARG A 17 -2.48 -7.12 -9.09
CA ARG A 17 -2.92 -8.50 -9.27
C ARG A 17 -4.37 -8.74 -8.88
N VAL A 18 -4.86 -8.04 -7.84
CA VAL A 18 -6.28 -8.03 -7.45
C VAL A 18 -7.10 -7.26 -8.48
N ALA A 19 -6.65 -6.08 -8.90
CA ALA A 19 -7.32 -5.24 -9.90
C ALA A 19 -7.53 -5.99 -11.22
N GLN A 20 -6.50 -6.68 -11.72
CA GLN A 20 -6.61 -7.53 -12.91
C GLN A 20 -7.61 -8.68 -12.71
N ALA A 21 -7.67 -9.27 -11.52
CA ALA A 21 -8.62 -10.34 -11.23
C ALA A 21 -10.08 -9.84 -11.15
N ALA A 22 -10.28 -8.66 -10.59
CA ALA A 22 -11.58 -7.99 -10.52
C ALA A 22 -12.06 -7.57 -11.92
N ALA A 23 -11.18 -6.96 -12.72
CA ALA A 23 -11.47 -6.52 -14.09
C ALA A 23 -11.92 -7.69 -14.99
N ARG A 24 -11.29 -8.86 -14.89
CA ARG A 24 -11.71 -10.08 -15.62
C ARG A 24 -13.13 -10.54 -15.28
N ARG A 25 -13.71 -10.06 -14.19
CA ARG A 25 -15.05 -10.38 -13.71
C ARG A 25 -16.03 -9.20 -13.85
N GLY A 26 -15.60 -8.10 -14.46
CA GLY A 26 -16.41 -6.87 -14.55
C GLY A 26 -16.64 -6.18 -13.20
N ILE A 27 -15.77 -6.44 -12.20
CA ILE A 27 -15.88 -5.86 -10.86
C ILE A 27 -14.88 -4.71 -10.74
N ALA A 28 -15.34 -3.55 -10.28
CA ALA A 28 -14.50 -2.40 -9.96
C ALA A 28 -14.02 -2.46 -8.51
N ILE A 29 -12.80 -1.97 -8.26
CA ILE A 29 -12.29 -1.71 -6.91
C ILE A 29 -12.65 -0.28 -6.54
N GLU A 30 -13.43 -0.10 -5.47
CA GLU A 30 -13.77 1.23 -4.96
C GLU A 30 -12.57 1.89 -4.27
N ARG A 31 -11.96 1.20 -3.30
CA ARG A 31 -10.76 1.63 -2.58
C ARG A 31 -10.02 0.45 -1.96
N ALA A 32 -8.80 0.70 -1.51
CA ALA A 32 -8.06 -0.17 -0.60
C ALA A 32 -8.05 0.45 0.80
N GLU A 33 -7.61 -0.33 1.79
CA GLU A 33 -7.38 0.13 3.14
C GLU A 33 -6.04 -0.44 3.63
N LEU A 34 -5.26 0.40 4.30
CA LEU A 34 -4.06 -0.01 5.02
C LEU A 34 -4.40 -0.10 6.51
N VAL A 35 -4.18 -1.28 7.09
CA VAL A 35 -4.30 -1.48 8.54
C VAL A 35 -2.97 -1.17 9.20
N GLY A 36 -2.92 -0.13 10.04
CA GLY A 36 -1.72 0.29 10.76
C GLY A 36 -0.80 1.18 9.93
N LEU A 37 0.52 0.95 10.06
CA LEU A 37 1.57 1.71 9.38
C LEU A 37 2.24 0.86 8.29
N ALA A 38 2.73 1.50 7.24
CA ALA A 38 3.56 0.85 6.22
C ALA A 38 4.89 1.59 6.03
N PRO A 39 6.01 0.89 5.79
CA PRO A 39 7.23 1.54 5.38
C PRO A 39 7.06 2.14 3.98
N ARG A 40 7.66 3.30 3.72
CA ARG A 40 7.64 3.99 2.42
C ARG A 40 8.11 3.06 1.29
N ALA A 41 9.09 2.22 1.57
CA ALA A 41 9.62 1.22 0.64
C ALA A 41 8.58 0.18 0.18
N ALA A 42 7.52 -0.10 0.96
CA ALA A 42 6.47 -1.05 0.56
C ALA A 42 5.64 -0.58 -0.65
N PHE A 43 5.66 0.73 -0.94
CA PHE A 43 5.02 1.31 -2.11
C PHE A 43 5.88 1.26 -3.37
N ALA A 44 7.14 0.80 -3.29
CA ALA A 44 8.04 0.66 -4.44
C ALA A 44 8.09 1.90 -5.36
N GLY A 45 8.08 3.10 -4.76
CA GLY A 45 8.11 4.38 -5.47
C GLY A 45 6.78 4.83 -6.10
N ARG A 46 5.71 4.02 -6.02
CA ARG A 46 4.37 4.41 -6.47
C ARG A 46 3.65 5.26 -5.44
N ALA A 47 2.85 6.20 -5.91
CA ALA A 47 1.98 7.00 -5.05
C ALA A 47 0.93 6.10 -4.37
N PRO A 48 0.65 6.25 -3.07
CA PRO A 48 -0.39 5.50 -2.36
C PRO A 48 -1.78 5.59 -2.99
N ALA A 49 -2.14 6.76 -3.53
CA ALA A 49 -3.40 6.94 -4.25
C ALA A 49 -3.54 6.00 -5.47
N SER A 50 -2.43 5.64 -6.12
CA SER A 50 -2.43 4.72 -7.27
C SER A 50 -2.74 3.27 -6.91
N VAL A 51 -2.76 2.92 -5.62
CA VAL A 51 -3.10 1.59 -5.09
C VAL A 51 -4.37 1.64 -4.23
N GLY A 52 -5.25 2.61 -4.52
CA GLY A 52 -6.54 2.73 -3.87
C GLY A 52 -6.49 3.31 -2.45
N LEU A 53 -5.42 3.99 -2.06
CA LEU A 53 -5.29 4.67 -0.76
C LEU A 53 -5.27 6.20 -0.95
N PRO A 54 -6.38 6.84 -1.35
CA PRO A 54 -6.42 8.27 -1.67
C PRO A 54 -6.19 9.18 -0.45
N GLU A 55 -6.50 8.69 0.76
CA GLU A 55 -6.39 9.43 2.01
C GLU A 55 -5.10 9.07 2.78
N PHE A 56 -4.15 8.39 2.14
CA PHE A 56 -2.89 8.05 2.80
C PHE A 56 -2.11 9.32 3.15
N THR A 57 -1.65 9.40 4.40
CA THR A 57 -0.85 10.53 4.90
C THR A 57 0.44 10.06 5.56
N SER A 58 1.33 11.00 5.86
CA SER A 58 2.56 10.74 6.60
C SER A 58 2.31 10.14 8.00
N ALA A 59 1.11 10.29 8.56
CA ALA A 59 0.73 9.65 9.83
C ALA A 59 0.68 8.12 9.72
N GLN A 60 0.49 7.56 8.53
CA GLN A 60 0.47 6.12 8.26
C GLN A 60 1.83 5.59 7.76
N GLU A 61 2.85 6.44 7.67
CA GLU A 61 4.17 6.07 7.19
C GLU A 61 5.08 5.70 8.35
N LEU A 62 5.53 4.45 8.39
CA LEU A 62 6.37 3.92 9.49
C LEU A 62 7.67 4.72 9.65
N ASP A 63 8.30 5.11 8.55
CA ASP A 63 9.58 5.83 8.52
C ASP A 63 9.52 7.17 9.26
N VAL A 64 8.37 7.87 9.20
CA VAL A 64 8.16 9.14 9.90
C VAL A 64 8.20 8.96 11.41
N HIS A 65 7.62 7.87 11.91
CA HIS A 65 7.60 7.57 13.34
C HIS A 65 8.95 7.04 13.82
N LEU A 66 9.63 6.23 13.01
CA LEU A 66 10.98 5.76 13.33
C LEU A 66 11.99 6.91 13.44
N ALA A 67 11.92 7.90 12.54
CA ALA A 67 12.77 9.09 12.62
C ALA A 67 12.54 9.85 13.94
N ARG A 68 11.28 10.07 14.33
CA ARG A 68 10.92 10.76 15.58
C ARG A 68 11.34 10.01 16.85
N ALA A 69 11.40 8.69 16.80
CA ALA A 69 11.80 7.87 17.95
C ALA A 69 13.32 7.76 18.12
N ALA A 70 14.08 8.15 17.09
CA ALA A 70 15.54 8.16 17.11
C ALA A 70 16.12 9.51 17.59
N ASP A 71 15.28 10.54 17.69
CA ASP A 71 15.58 11.84 18.31
C ASP A 71 15.44 11.80 19.84
#